data_AF-A0A6I5P5J8-F1
#
_entry.id   AF-A0A6I5P5J8-F1
#
_cell.length_a   1.000
_cell.length_b   1.000
_cell.length_c   1.000
_cell.angle_alpha   90.00
_cell.angle_beta   90.00
_cell.angle_gamma   90.00
#
_symmetry.space_group_name_H-M   'P 1'
#
loop_
_entity.id
_entity.type
_entity.pdbx_description
1 polymer ?
#
loop_
_entity_poly.entity_id
_entity_poly.type
_entity_poly.pdbx_seq_one_letter_code
_entity_poly.pdbx_strand_id
1 'polypeptide(L)'
;MNQPWVSGEHALAYHTGYYDEFRDRTEALLEAHYTTDPTQLSKFTSTYGVDFWLIDNWVFQPAAITENRWLRQYESAVENAVQHMSAGESVLQQALPLCTTASTDIWTVLDAKCVDDFAAKLSDRPPKAS
;
A
#
# COMPACT_ATOMS: atom_id res chain seq x y z
N MET A 1 35.47 -32.60 -9.08
CA MET A 1 34.37 -31.87 -9.73
C MET A 1 33.38 -31.52 -8.62
N ASN A 2 33.74 -30.60 -7.73
CA ASN A 2 33.41 -29.17 -7.74
C ASN A 2 31.90 -28.92 -7.89
N GLN A 3 31.23 -28.58 -6.79
CA GLN A 3 30.64 -27.26 -6.52
C GLN A 3 30.38 -27.12 -5.00
N PRO A 4 30.95 -26.13 -4.29
CA PRO A 4 30.64 -25.89 -2.89
C PRO A 4 29.26 -25.25 -2.75
N TRP A 5 28.47 -25.76 -1.83
CA TRP A 5 27.24 -25.16 -1.35
C TRP A 5 27.53 -23.74 -0.87
N VAL A 6 27.04 -22.72 -1.57
CA VAL A 6 26.93 -21.39 -0.98
C VAL A 6 25.80 -21.50 0.06
N SER A 7 26.21 -21.71 1.31
CA SER A 7 25.34 -21.82 2.47
C SER A 7 24.56 -20.51 2.66
N GLY A 8 23.34 -20.58 3.20
CA GLY A 8 22.49 -19.42 3.54
C GLY A 8 23.09 -18.45 4.58
N GLU A 9 24.37 -18.60 4.92
CA GLU A 9 25.07 -17.84 5.94
C GLU A 9 25.67 -16.52 5.47
N HIS A 10 25.53 -16.17 4.18
CA HIS A 10 25.89 -14.83 3.68
C HIS A 10 24.74 -13.81 3.74
N ALA A 11 23.55 -14.22 4.23
CA ALA A 11 22.41 -13.32 4.47
C ALA A 11 22.29 -12.87 5.95
N LEU A 12 23.18 -13.34 6.83
CA LEU A 12 23.01 -13.26 8.28
C LEU A 12 23.80 -12.08 8.88
N ALA A 13 23.09 -11.25 9.66
CA ALA A 13 23.54 -10.18 10.56
C ALA A 13 23.74 -8.74 10.03
N TYR A 14 24.26 -8.49 8.82
CA TYR A 14 24.47 -7.09 8.37
C TYR A 14 23.27 -6.44 7.68
N HIS A 15 22.27 -7.25 7.32
CA HIS A 15 21.09 -6.78 6.60
C HIS A 15 19.85 -6.63 7.48
N THR A 16 19.84 -6.99 8.76
CA THR A 16 18.61 -6.89 9.57
C THR A 16 18.11 -5.46 9.65
N GLY A 17 18.96 -4.50 10.05
CA GLY A 17 18.53 -3.09 10.12
C GLY A 17 18.09 -2.50 8.77
N TYR A 18 18.71 -2.93 7.67
CA TYR A 18 18.29 -2.54 6.32
C TYR A 18 16.96 -3.21 5.96
N TYR A 19 16.85 -4.52 6.15
CA TYR A 19 15.67 -5.34 5.84
C TYR A 19 14.46 -4.92 6.67
N ASP A 20 14.66 -4.58 7.94
CA ASP A 20 13.63 -4.07 8.85
C ASP A 20 13.06 -2.74 8.30
N GLU A 21 13.91 -1.84 7.78
CA GLU A 21 13.42 -0.61 7.15
C GLU A 21 12.56 -0.88 5.90
N PHE A 22 12.95 -1.84 5.05
CA PHE A 22 12.10 -2.23 3.90
C PHE A 22 10.80 -2.89 4.33
N ARG A 23 10.86 -3.72 5.36
CA ARG A 23 9.70 -4.39 5.94
C ARG A 23 8.72 -3.35 6.49
N ASP A 24 9.17 -2.47 7.36
CA ASP A 24 8.34 -1.42 7.98
C ASP A 24 7.71 -0.52 6.92
N ARG A 25 8.48 -0.12 5.89
CA ARG A 25 7.97 0.65 4.76
C ARG A 25 6.92 -0.12 3.96
N THR A 26 7.11 -1.42 3.76
CA THR A 26 6.16 -2.26 3.03
C THR A 26 4.87 -2.44 3.82
N GLU A 27 4.96 -2.70 5.13
CA GLU A 27 3.80 -2.79 6.01
C GLU A 27 3.03 -1.46 6.04
N ALA A 28 3.74 -0.33 6.18
CA ALA A 28 3.13 1.00 6.12
C ALA A 28 2.47 1.29 4.75
N LEU A 29 3.08 0.82 3.65
CA LEU A 29 2.51 0.97 2.31
C LEU A 29 1.22 0.18 2.17
N LEU A 30 1.18 -1.07 2.67
CA LEU A 30 -0.03 -1.89 2.65
C LEU A 30 -1.15 -1.24 3.46
N GLU A 31 -0.86 -0.78 4.67
CA GLU A 31 -1.84 -0.05 5.48
C GLU A 31 -2.38 1.18 4.74
N ALA A 32 -1.50 2.00 4.15
CA ALA A 32 -1.89 3.17 3.38
C ALA A 32 -2.68 2.82 2.11
N HIS A 33 -2.39 1.69 1.45
CA HIS A 33 -3.06 1.29 0.21
C HIS A 33 -4.54 0.99 0.42
N TYR A 34 -4.86 0.37 1.56
CA TYR A 34 -6.19 -0.15 1.85
C TYR A 34 -6.97 0.71 2.85
N THR A 35 -6.35 1.69 3.50
CA THR A 35 -7.03 2.50 4.52
C THR A 35 -8.26 3.24 3.99
N THR A 36 -9.29 3.28 4.83
CA THR A 36 -10.47 4.12 4.67
C THR A 36 -10.34 5.46 5.39
N ASP A 37 -9.26 5.67 6.15
CA ASP A 37 -8.96 6.93 6.85
C ASP A 37 -8.09 7.85 5.98
N PRO A 38 -8.64 8.98 5.49
CA PRO A 38 -7.87 9.95 4.69
C PRO A 38 -6.67 10.53 5.44
N THR A 39 -6.73 10.61 6.76
CA THR A 39 -5.64 11.11 7.60
C THR A 39 -4.44 10.16 7.58
N GLN A 40 -4.68 8.84 7.57
CA GLN A 40 -3.63 7.83 7.52
C GLN A 40 -2.91 7.85 6.17
N LEU A 41 -3.66 7.98 5.07
CA LEU A 41 -3.08 8.08 3.73
C LEU A 41 -2.18 9.32 3.59
N SER A 42 -2.67 10.51 3.95
CA SER A 42 -1.86 11.73 3.84
C SER A 42 -0.67 11.73 4.78
N LYS A 43 -0.78 11.11 5.96
CA LYS A 43 0.37 10.90 6.84
C LYS A 43 1.43 10.04 6.16
N PHE A 44 1.05 8.96 5.47
CA PHE A 44 1.99 8.12 4.72
C PHE A 44 2.68 8.92 3.61
N THR A 45 1.90 9.62 2.77
CA THR A 45 2.43 10.46 1.67
C THR A 45 3.47 11.44 2.18
N SER A 46 3.17 12.16 3.27
CA SER A 46 4.07 13.14 3.87
C SER A 46 5.29 12.52 4.55
N THR A 47 5.14 11.35 5.18
CA THR A 47 6.24 10.68 5.90
C THR A 47 7.29 10.16 4.91
N TYR A 48 6.85 9.63 3.77
CA TYR A 48 7.73 8.98 2.79
C TYR A 48 8.02 9.83 1.55
N GLY A 49 7.43 11.02 1.44
CA GLY A 49 7.64 11.94 0.31
C GLY A 49 7.16 11.34 -1.01
N VAL A 50 5.96 10.77 -1.03
CA VAL A 50 5.40 10.11 -2.22
C VAL A 50 4.91 11.17 -3.20
N ASP A 51 5.45 11.17 -4.43
CA ASP A 51 4.97 12.04 -5.52
C ASP A 51 3.90 11.37 -6.39
N PHE A 52 3.98 10.04 -6.54
CA PHE A 52 3.07 9.27 -7.37
C PHE A 52 2.70 7.95 -6.71
N TRP A 53 1.43 7.57 -6.87
CA TRP A 53 0.95 6.25 -6.51
C TRP A 53 0.85 5.38 -7.76
N LEU A 54 1.59 4.27 -7.76
CA LEU A 54 1.42 3.23 -8.77
C LEU A 54 0.45 2.18 -8.23
N ILE A 55 -0.65 1.99 -8.94
CA ILE A 55 -1.74 1.10 -8.56
C ILE A 55 -1.87 0.02 -9.62
N ASP A 56 -1.86 -1.22 -9.16
CA ASP A 56 -2.22 -2.35 -10.01
C ASP A 56 -3.75 -2.43 -10.12
N ASN A 57 -4.31 -2.54 -11.32
CA ASN A 57 -5.75 -2.48 -11.53
C ASN A 57 -6.53 -3.63 -10.84
N TRP A 58 -5.86 -4.71 -10.43
CA TRP A 58 -6.49 -5.80 -9.65
C TRP A 58 -6.32 -5.66 -8.12
N VAL A 59 -5.54 -4.70 -7.62
CA VAL A 59 -5.10 -4.62 -6.21
C VAL A 59 -6.26 -4.47 -5.21
N PHE A 60 -7.41 -3.95 -5.66
CA PHE A 60 -8.63 -3.77 -4.86
C PHE A 60 -9.59 -4.95 -4.94
N GLN A 61 -9.23 -6.05 -5.63
CA GLN A 61 -10.01 -7.28 -5.58
C GLN A 61 -9.61 -8.11 -4.35
N PRO A 62 -10.54 -8.75 -3.64
CA PRO A 62 -10.21 -9.56 -2.46
C PRO A 62 -9.16 -10.65 -2.72
N ALA A 63 -9.16 -11.22 -3.94
CA ALA A 63 -8.16 -12.20 -4.37
C ALA A 63 -6.73 -11.63 -4.40
N ALA A 64 -6.58 -10.31 -4.50
CA ALA A 64 -5.27 -9.66 -4.60
C ALA A 64 -4.41 -9.78 -3.35
N ILE A 65 -5.07 -9.89 -2.21
CA ILE A 65 -4.42 -10.05 -0.92
C ILE A 65 -4.30 -11.53 -0.55
N THR A 66 -5.39 -12.29 -0.71
CA THR A 66 -5.48 -13.67 -0.19
C THR A 66 -4.66 -14.67 -0.99
N GLU A 67 -4.49 -14.45 -2.29
CA GLU A 67 -3.78 -15.39 -3.18
C GLU A 67 -2.31 -15.00 -3.39
N ASN A 68 -1.91 -13.78 -2.99
CA ASN A 68 -0.57 -13.29 -3.20
C ASN A 68 0.43 -13.86 -2.18
N ARG A 69 1.22 -14.84 -2.63
CA ARG A 69 2.23 -15.51 -1.79
C ARG A 69 3.29 -14.58 -1.23
N TRP A 70 3.58 -13.45 -1.89
CA TRP A 70 4.56 -12.48 -1.43
C TRP A 70 4.08 -11.70 -0.20
N LEU A 71 2.77 -11.50 -0.06
CA LEU A 71 2.17 -10.79 1.08
C LEU A 71 2.10 -11.62 2.36
N ARG A 72 2.27 -12.95 2.28
CA ARG A 72 2.18 -13.86 3.43
C ARG A 72 3.18 -13.56 4.55
N GLN A 73 4.27 -12.86 4.26
CA GLN A 73 5.26 -12.46 5.26
C GLN A 73 4.81 -11.24 6.12
N TYR A 74 3.72 -10.57 5.73
CA TYR A 74 3.17 -9.38 6.38
C TYR A 74 1.78 -9.67 6.97
N GLU A 75 1.66 -10.73 7.78
CA GLU A 75 0.37 -11.27 8.23
C GLU A 75 -0.56 -10.21 8.84
N SER A 76 -0.06 -9.36 9.74
CA SER A 76 -0.85 -8.29 10.38
C SER A 76 -1.35 -7.25 9.38
N ALA A 77 -0.48 -6.79 8.47
CA ALA A 77 -0.85 -5.81 7.44
C ALA A 77 -1.88 -6.38 6.46
N VAL A 78 -1.76 -7.67 6.13
CA VAL A 78 -2.73 -8.40 5.30
C VAL A 78 -4.09 -8.51 5.98
N GLU A 79 -4.13 -8.90 7.25
CA GLU A 79 -5.38 -8.97 8.01
C GLU A 79 -6.06 -7.61 8.10
N ASN A 80 -5.30 -6.55 8.39
CA ASN A 80 -5.81 -5.17 8.42
C ASN A 80 -6.36 -4.75 7.06
N ALA A 81 -5.63 -5.04 5.97
CA ALA A 81 -6.07 -4.71 4.62
C ALA A 81 -7.39 -5.42 4.25
N VAL A 82 -7.55 -6.70 4.60
CA VAL A 82 -8.81 -7.43 4.41
C VAL A 82 -9.96 -6.81 5.21
N GLN A 83 -9.70 -6.39 6.46
CA GLN A 83 -10.69 -5.69 7.27
C GLN A 83 -11.09 -4.34 6.65
N HIS A 84 -10.13 -3.55 6.19
CA HIS A 84 -10.40 -2.26 5.55
C HIS A 84 -11.20 -2.41 4.25
N MET A 85 -10.85 -3.38 3.40
CA MET A 85 -11.62 -3.70 2.19
C MET A 85 -13.06 -4.11 2.49
N SER A 86 -13.29 -4.75 3.64
CA SER A 86 -14.64 -5.11 4.10
C SER A 86 -15.43 -3.90 4.64
N ALA A 87 -14.73 -2.88 5.13
CA ALA A 87 -15.32 -1.66 5.68
C ALA A 87 -15.75 -0.65 4.61
N GLY A 88 -15.15 -0.69 3.41
CA GLY A 88 -15.52 0.15 2.27
C GLY A 88 -14.38 0.32 1.27
N GLU A 89 -14.60 1.17 0.28
CA GLU A 89 -13.56 1.53 -0.69
C GLU A 89 -12.45 2.33 0.01
N SER A 90 -11.19 1.98 -0.25
CA SER A 90 -10.05 2.73 0.29
C SER A 90 -10.03 4.15 -0.27
N VAL A 91 -9.35 5.06 0.44
CA VAL A 91 -9.23 6.46 -0.02
C VAL A 91 -8.55 6.54 -1.39
N LEU A 92 -7.54 5.69 -1.63
CA LEU A 92 -6.88 5.59 -2.94
C LEU A 92 -7.81 5.10 -4.04
N GLN A 93 -8.64 4.09 -3.75
CA GLN A 93 -9.63 3.58 -4.71
C GLN A 93 -10.64 4.68 -5.09
N GLN A 94 -11.11 5.45 -4.11
CA GLN A 94 -12.04 6.56 -4.34
C GLN A 94 -11.40 7.72 -5.13
N ALA A 95 -10.07 7.89 -5.03
CA ALA A 95 -9.33 8.94 -5.72
C ALA A 95 -9.05 8.62 -7.20
N LEU A 96 -9.12 7.34 -7.62
CA LEU A 96 -8.84 6.89 -9.00
C LEU A 96 -9.51 7.75 -10.09
N PRO A 97 -10.82 8.07 -10.03
CA PRO A 97 -11.48 8.80 -11.12
C PRO A 97 -11.03 10.25 -11.27
N LEU A 98 -10.43 10.83 -10.23
CA LEU A 98 -10.09 12.26 -10.17
C LEU A 98 -8.58 12.52 -10.29
N CYS A 99 -7.76 11.63 -9.75
CA CYS A 99 -6.33 11.86 -9.58
C CYS A 99 -5.43 11.05 -10.51
N THR A 100 -6.02 10.29 -11.45
CA THR A 100 -5.25 9.54 -12.45
C THR A 100 -4.55 10.48 -13.43
N THR A 101 -3.23 10.36 -13.54
CA THR A 101 -2.42 11.10 -14.53
C THR A 101 -2.05 10.25 -15.75
N ALA A 102 -1.90 8.94 -15.56
CA ALA A 102 -1.63 7.98 -16.61
C ALA A 102 -2.24 6.62 -16.26
N SER A 103 -2.64 5.86 -17.27
CA SER A 103 -3.16 4.51 -17.08
C SER A 103 -2.82 3.62 -18.28
N THR A 104 -2.70 2.34 -18.00
CA THR A 104 -2.49 1.23 -18.92
C THR A 104 -3.45 0.10 -18.54
N ASP A 105 -3.45 -0.99 -19.29
CA ASP A 105 -4.29 -2.15 -18.98
C ASP A 105 -4.01 -2.76 -17.59
N ILE A 106 -2.78 -2.61 -17.09
CA ILE A 106 -2.33 -3.22 -15.83
C ILE A 106 -2.05 -2.20 -14.72
N TRP A 107 -1.49 -1.05 -15.06
CA TRP A 107 -1.08 -0.03 -14.10
C TRP A 107 -1.85 1.27 -14.26
N THR A 108 -2.24 1.87 -13.15
CA THR A 108 -2.76 3.24 -13.06
C THR A 108 -1.85 4.06 -12.15
N VAL A 109 -1.50 5.27 -12.60
CA VAL A 109 -0.66 6.21 -11.87
C VAL A 109 -1.50 7.38 -11.40
N LEU A 110 -1.45 7.67 -10.10
CA LEU A 110 -2.13 8.81 -9.50
C LEU A 110 -1.10 9.84 -9.04
N ASP A 111 -1.42 11.12 -9.23
CA ASP A 111 -0.67 12.24 -8.66
C ASP A 111 -0.94 12.32 -7.15
N ALA A 112 0.12 12.24 -6.34
CA ALA A 112 -0.03 12.18 -4.88
C ALA A 112 -0.55 13.49 -4.29
N LYS A 113 -0.22 14.64 -4.91
CA LYS A 113 -0.74 15.94 -4.48
C LYS A 113 -2.26 16.00 -4.67
N CYS A 114 -2.78 15.54 -5.79
CA CYS A 114 -4.23 15.42 -6.01
C CYS A 114 -4.87 14.48 -4.98
N VAL A 115 -4.23 13.34 -4.68
CA VAL A 115 -4.73 12.37 -3.69
C VAL A 115 -4.81 13.00 -2.29
N ASP A 116 -3.82 13.77 -1.87
CA ASP A 116 -3.84 14.48 -0.59
C ASP A 116 -4.91 15.58 -0.56
N ASP A 117 -5.06 16.35 -1.63
CA ASP A 117 -6.12 17.36 -1.76
C ASP A 117 -7.52 16.71 -1.73
N PHE A 118 -7.65 15.48 -2.25
CA PHE A 118 -8.87 14.68 -2.18
C PHE A 118 -9.11 14.14 -0.76
N ALA A 119 -8.08 13.59 -0.11
CA ALA A 119 -8.14 13.08 1.26
C ALA A 119 -8.56 14.18 2.25
N ALA A 120 -7.98 15.39 2.14
CA ALA A 120 -8.36 16.53 2.96
C ALA A 120 -9.87 16.85 2.86
N LYS A 121 -10.44 16.83 1.64
CA LYS A 121 -11.88 17.05 1.41
C LYS A 121 -12.75 15.94 1.99
N LEU A 122 -12.25 14.71 2.07
CA LEU A 122 -12.96 13.61 2.72
C LEU A 122 -13.00 13.79 4.24
N SER A 123 -11.88 14.21 4.85
CA SER A 123 -11.81 14.49 6.29
C SER A 123 -12.76 15.59 6.74
N ASP A 124 -12.98 16.61 5.91
CA ASP A 124 -13.87 17.73 6.19
C ASP A 124 -15.37 17.42 5.97
N ARG A 125 -15.71 16.23 5.46
CA ARG A 125 -17.10 15.87 5.14
C ARG A 125 -17.86 15.53 6.43
N PRO A 126 -19.05 16.10 6.66
CA PRO A 126 -19.87 15.69 7.80
C PRO A 126 -20.22 14.19 7.70
N PRO A 127 -20.26 13.46 8.84
CA PRO A 127 -20.57 12.04 8.83
C PRO A 127 -21.92 11.81 8.15
N LYS A 128 -21.98 10.88 7.19
CA LYS A 128 -23.24 10.48 6.55
C LYS A 128 -24.19 9.99 7.65
N ALA A 129 -25.30 10.69 7.84
CA ALA A 129 -26.39 10.22 8.67
C ALA A 129 -26.94 8.92 8.05
N SER A 130 -26.89 7.84 8.82
CA SER A 130 -27.47 6.52 8.53
C SER A 130 -28.99 6.55 8.55
#